data_AF-A0A2H0LBV8-F1
#
_entry.id   AF-A0A2H0LBV8-F1
#
_cell.length_a   1.000
_cell.length_b   1.000
_cell.length_c   1.000
_cell.angle_alpha   90.00
_cell.angle_beta   90.00
_cell.angle_gamma   90.00
#
_symmetry.space_group_name_H-M   'P 1'
#
loop_
_entity.id
_entity.type
_entity.pdbx_description
1 polymer ?
#
loop_
_entity_poly.entity_id
_entity_poly.type
_entity_poly.pdbx_seq_one_letter_code
_entity_poly.pdbx_strand_id
1 'polypeptide(L)'
;MPQKPLIAGVTRIKDEADVIRLNLAHHLRLGIRHFVVIDNGSTDGTFEEVERFRKERPDALLRLGIRSEGPLLPERAADRSGRMGEAGMEPGMDFLLRRR
;
A
#
# COMPACT_ATOMS: atom_id res chain seq x y z
N MET A 1 -9.79 -30.38 5.70
CA MET A 1 -10.25 -29.11 6.30
C MET A 1 -10.18 -28.03 5.22
N PRO A 2 -11.18 -27.16 5.05
CA PRO A 2 -11.07 -26.07 4.09
C PRO A 2 -9.97 -25.11 4.54
N GLN A 3 -9.09 -24.70 3.62
CA GLN A 3 -8.09 -23.68 3.92
C GLN A 3 -8.81 -22.35 4.15
N LYS A 4 -8.47 -21.65 5.23
CA LYS A 4 -8.98 -20.29 5.47
C LYS A 4 -8.40 -19.37 4.39
N PRO A 5 -9.23 -18.59 3.68
CA PRO A 5 -8.72 -17.70 2.64
C PRO A 5 -7.80 -16.63 3.24
N LEU A 6 -6.71 -16.33 2.54
CA LEU A 6 -5.85 -15.19 2.85
C LEU A 6 -6.51 -13.92 2.32
N ILE A 7 -6.70 -12.93 3.20
CA ILE A 7 -7.29 -11.63 2.87
C ILE A 7 -6.23 -10.55 3.13
N ALA A 8 -5.99 -9.72 2.12
CA ALA A 8 -5.08 -8.58 2.21
C ALA A 8 -5.83 -7.27 1.93
N GLY A 9 -5.61 -6.27 2.79
CA GLY A 9 -6.02 -4.90 2.53
C GLY A 9 -4.97 -4.18 1.69
N VAL A 10 -5.37 -3.60 0.56
CA VAL A 10 -4.49 -2.82 -0.31
C VAL A 10 -5.00 -1.38 -0.33
N THR A 11 -4.16 -0.43 0.04
CA THR A 11 -4.54 0.99 0.08
C THR A 11 -3.43 1.87 -0.50
N ARG A 12 -3.82 2.95 -1.16
CA ARG A 12 -2.93 4.04 -1.56
C ARG A 12 -3.18 5.22 -0.63
N ILE A 13 -2.13 5.85 -0.15
CA ILE A 13 -2.20 6.95 0.81
C ILE A 13 -1.34 8.13 0.35
N LYS A 14 -1.70 9.33 0.79
CA LYS A 14 -0.91 10.56 0.69
C LYS A 14 -1.34 11.49 1.81
N ASP A 15 -0.37 11.92 2.63
CA ASP A 15 -0.57 12.90 3.69
C ASP A 15 -1.72 12.54 4.67
N GLU A 16 -1.67 11.32 5.22
CA GLU A 16 -2.65 10.73 6.15
C GLU A 16 -2.08 10.51 7.57
N ALA A 17 -1.07 11.27 8.00
CA ALA A 17 -0.39 11.03 9.28
C ALA A 17 -1.34 10.98 10.49
N ASP A 18 -2.45 11.72 10.44
CA ASP A 18 -3.46 11.80 11.49
C ASP A 18 -4.43 10.59 11.52
N VAL A 19 -4.67 9.93 10.39
CA VAL A 19 -5.70 8.88 10.26
C VAL A 19 -5.15 7.50 9.93
N ILE A 20 -3.96 7.37 9.33
CA ILE A 20 -3.44 6.10 8.82
C ILE A 20 -3.35 5.01 9.92
N ARG A 21 -2.94 5.41 11.11
CA ARG A 21 -2.87 4.53 12.29
C ARG A 21 -4.25 3.98 12.66
N LEU A 22 -5.26 4.83 12.69
CA LEU A 22 -6.63 4.43 13.02
C LEU A 22 -7.18 3.46 11.97
N ASN A 23 -6.93 3.76 10.69
CA ASN A 23 -7.34 2.91 9.58
C ASN A 23 -6.74 1.50 9.66
N LEU A 24 -5.43 1.39 9.86
CA LEU A 24 -4.73 0.10 10.00
C LEU A 24 -5.22 -0.67 11.24
N ALA A 25 -5.38 0.01 12.38
CA ALA A 25 -5.85 -0.60 13.62
C ALA A 25 -7.29 -1.13 13.49
N HIS A 26 -8.17 -0.40 12.80
CA HIS A 26 -9.55 -0.82 12.54
C HIS A 26 -9.59 -2.12 11.74
N HIS A 27 -8.90 -2.18 10.61
CA HIS A 27 -8.89 -3.36 9.74
C HIS A 27 -8.22 -4.57 10.41
N LEU A 28 -7.22 -4.31 11.25
CA LEU A 28 -6.60 -5.35 12.06
C LEU A 28 -7.59 -5.94 13.08
N ARG A 29 -8.45 -5.12 13.70
CA ARG A 29 -9.54 -5.61 14.56
C ARG A 29 -10.57 -6.45 13.79
N LEU A 30 -10.83 -6.14 12.51
CA LEU A 30 -11.76 -6.90 11.67
C LEU A 30 -11.23 -8.27 11.21
N GLY A 31 -9.96 -8.59 11.46
CA GLY A 31 -9.40 -9.89 11.07
C GLY A 31 -8.43 -9.83 9.89
N ILE A 32 -8.22 -8.66 9.27
CA ILE A 32 -7.21 -8.50 8.23
C ILE A 32 -5.84 -8.50 8.88
N ARG A 33 -4.92 -9.31 8.34
CA ARG A 33 -3.55 -9.45 8.87
C ARG A 33 -2.49 -9.08 7.85
N HIS A 34 -2.86 -8.93 6.59
CA HIS A 34 -1.94 -8.60 5.51
C HIS A 34 -2.31 -7.23 4.94
N PHE A 35 -1.33 -6.34 4.86
CA PHE A 35 -1.51 -4.98 4.39
C PHE A 35 -0.47 -4.63 3.34
N VAL A 36 -0.91 -3.99 2.27
CA VAL A 36 -0.08 -3.39 1.25
C VAL A 36 -0.44 -1.92 1.19
N VAL A 37 0.47 -1.07 1.63
CA VAL A 37 0.31 0.38 1.67
C VAL A 37 1.21 0.96 0.58
N ILE A 38 0.63 1.80 -0.27
CA ILE A 38 1.34 2.48 -1.36
C ILE A 38 1.30 3.98 -1.04
N ASP A 39 2.43 4.53 -0.61
CA ASP A 39 2.58 5.96 -0.36
C ASP A 39 2.86 6.70 -1.68
N ASN A 40 2.00 7.67 -2.02
CA ASN A 40 2.09 8.48 -3.22
C ASN A 40 2.78 9.83 -2.94
N GLY A 41 3.98 9.76 -2.36
CA GLY A 41 4.82 10.92 -2.08
C GLY A 41 4.21 11.80 -0.99
N SER A 42 3.90 11.21 0.16
CA SER A 42 3.58 11.98 1.36
C SER A 42 4.75 12.88 1.74
N THR A 43 4.42 14.08 2.19
CA THR A 43 5.33 15.14 2.64
C THR A 43 5.16 15.48 4.11
N ASP A 44 4.18 14.85 4.76
CA ASP A 44 3.95 14.89 6.20
C ASP A 44 4.57 13.66 6.91
N GLY A 45 4.16 13.41 8.15
CA GLY A 45 4.62 12.28 8.98
C GLY A 45 3.99 10.92 8.65
N THR A 46 3.33 10.75 7.49
CA THR A 46 2.59 9.53 7.14
C THR A 46 3.50 8.30 7.12
N PHE A 47 4.68 8.44 6.51
CA PHE A 47 5.64 7.35 6.39
C PHE A 47 6.09 6.85 7.78
N GLU A 48 6.42 7.77 8.67
CA GLU A 48 6.85 7.49 10.03
C GLU A 48 5.76 6.78 10.83
N GLU A 49 4.50 7.17 10.66
CA GLU A 49 3.37 6.54 11.35
C GLU A 49 3.11 5.11 10.86
N VAL A 50 3.24 4.85 9.55
CA VAL A 50 3.14 3.48 9.01
C VAL A 50 4.28 2.60 9.54
N GLU A 51 5.50 3.12 9.56
CA GLU A 51 6.67 2.41 10.07
C GLU A 51 6.57 2.15 11.59
N ARG A 52 6.08 3.13 12.35
CA ARG A 52 5.81 2.99 13.78
C ARG A 52 4.77 1.89 14.02
N PHE A 53 3.66 1.92 13.29
CA PHE A 53 2.62 0.90 13.40
C PHE A 53 3.15 -0.50 13.10
N ARG A 54 3.96 -0.65 12.04
CA ARG A 54 4.59 -1.93 11.66
C ARG A 54 5.45 -2.51 12.78
N LYS A 55 6.22 -1.67 13.48
CA LYS A 55 7.06 -2.09 14.62
C LYS A 55 6.25 -2.49 15.83
N GLU A 56 5.18 -1.74 16.12
CA GLU A 56 4.30 -1.99 17.27
C GLU A 56 3.38 -3.20 17.08
N ARG A 57 3.06 -3.55 15.83
CA ARG A 57 2.12 -4.61 15.45
C ARG A 57 2.79 -5.67 14.58
N PRO A 58 3.71 -6.48 15.14
CA PRO A 58 4.35 -7.58 14.42
C PRO A 58 3.36 -8.68 13.98
N ASP A 59 2.15 -8.69 14.55
CA ASP A 59 1.04 -9.56 14.15
C ASP A 59 0.37 -9.14 12.82
N ALA A 60 0.71 -7.95 12.29
CA ALA A 60 0.29 -7.47 10.99
C ALA A 60 1.45 -7.57 9.98
N LEU A 61 1.25 -8.33 8.91
CA LEU A 61 2.14 -8.36 7.77
C LEU A 61 1.94 -7.10 6.92
N LEU A 62 2.62 -6.02 7.27
CA LEU A 62 2.59 -4.75 6.55
C LEU A 62 3.74 -4.66 5.55
N ARG A 63 3.43 -4.26 4.31
CA ARG A 63 4.38 -3.90 3.25
C ARG A 63 4.08 -2.48 2.80
N LEU A 64 5.13 -1.67 2.73
CA LEU A 64 5.05 -0.28 2.32
C LEU A 64 5.85 -0.10 1.03
N GLY A 65 5.18 0.34 -0.03
CA GLY A 65 5.81 0.82 -1.26
C GLY A 65 5.75 2.33 -1.31
N ILE A 66 6.85 3.00 -1.68
CA ILE A 66 6.90 4.45 -1.85
C ILE A 66 7.00 4.74 -3.34
N ARG A 67 6.07 5.52 -3.88
CA ARG A 67 6.20 6.08 -5.22
C ARG A 67 6.96 7.39 -5.14
N SER A 68 8.23 7.36 -5.51
CA SER A 68 8.98 8.58 -5.86
C SER A 68 8.45 9.11 -7.20
N GLU A 69 8.22 10.42 -7.31
CA GLU A 69 7.77 11.03 -8.57
C GLU A 69 8.80 10.80 -9.69
N GLY A 70 8.51 9.86 -10.58
CA GLY A 70 8.97 9.90 -11.97
C GLY A 70 8.11 10.89 -12.76
N PRO A 71 8.55 11.34 -13.96
CA PRO A 71 7.87 12.40 -14.71
C PRO A 71 6.38 12.11 -14.85
N LEU A 72 5.56 13.12 -14.60
CA LEU A 72 4.15 13.12 -14.97
C LEU A 72 4.09 12.72 -16.45
N LEU A 73 3.60 11.52 -16.75
CA LEU A 73 3.27 11.19 -18.14
C LEU A 73 2.32 12.29 -18.62
N PRO A 74 2.58 12.93 -19.77
CA PRO A 74 1.74 14.01 -20.25
C PRO A 74 0.29 13.51 -20.31
N GLU A 75 -0.65 14.34 -19.85
CA GLU A 75 -2.08 14.04 -19.60
C GLU A 75 -2.81 13.32 -20.75
N ARG A 76 -2.21 13.30 -21.95
CA ARG A 76 -2.68 12.62 -23.15
C ARG A 76 -2.51 11.08 -23.13
N ALA A 77 -1.80 10.52 -22.14
CA ALA A 77 -1.68 9.06 -21.97
C ALA A 77 -2.83 8.43 -21.15
N ALA A 78 -3.70 9.25 -20.53
CA ALA A 78 -4.89 8.80 -19.84
C ALA A 78 -6.06 8.65 -20.83
N ASP A 79 -5.92 7.76 -21.81
CA ASP A 79 -7.10 7.31 -22.55
C ASP A 79 -8.01 6.49 -21.63
N ARG A 80 -9.32 6.55 -21.89
CA ARG A 80 -10.42 6.11 -21.01
C ARG A 80 -10.57 4.58 -20.88
N SER A 81 -9.47 3.83 -20.88
CA SER A 81 -9.49 2.37 -20.85
C SER A 81 -9.15 1.76 -19.49
N GLY A 82 -8.73 2.56 -18.50
CA GLY A 82 -8.39 2.05 -17.17
C GLY A 82 -7.22 1.05 -17.17
N ARG A 83 -6.47 0.95 -18.27
CA ARG A 83 -5.27 0.13 -18.35
C ARG A 83 -4.09 0.97 -17.88
N MET A 84 -3.68 0.76 -16.62
CA MET A 84 -2.34 1.16 -16.17
C MET A 84 -1.32 0.39 -17.01
N GLY A 85 -0.59 1.10 -17.86
CA GLY A 85 0.50 0.52 -18.66
C GLY A 85 1.62 -0.02 -17.76
N GLU A 86 2.24 -1.11 -18.21
CA GLU A 86 3.33 -1.82 -17.53
C GLU A 86 4.52 -0.91 -17.15
N ALA A 87 4.66 0.26 -17.79
CA ALA A 87 5.75 1.22 -17.60
C ALA A 87 5.73 1.99 -16.26
N GLY A 88 4.69 1.86 -15.43
CA GLY A 88 4.58 2.56 -14.13
C GLY A 88 5.07 1.76 -12.91
N MET A 89 5.59 0.55 -13.13
CA MET A 89 5.89 -0.43 -12.08
C MET A 89 7.41 -0.62 -11.93
N GLU A 90 8.09 0.32 -11.27
CA GLU A 90 9.53 0.22 -10.92
C GLU A 90 9.74 -0.63 -9.63
N PRO A 91 10.96 -1.15 -9.37
CA PRO A 91 11.20 -2.40 -8.64
C PRO A 91 10.96 -2.28 -7.12
N GLY A 92 9.70 -2.43 -6.72
CA GLY A 92 9.31 -2.56 -5.32
C GLY A 92 8.09 -3.45 -5.12
N MET A 93 7.46 -3.87 -6.22
CA MET A 93 6.19 -4.62 -6.20
C MET A 93 6.34 -6.08 -6.67
N ASP A 94 7.56 -6.53 -6.98
CA ASP A 94 7.85 -7.92 -7.37
C ASP A 94 7.39 -8.93 -6.31
N PHE A 95 7.30 -8.52 -5.05
CA PHE A 95 6.80 -9.37 -3.97
C PHE A 95 5.28 -9.61 -4.07
N LEU A 96 4.51 -8.73 -4.71
CA LEU A 96 3.06 -8.87 -4.88
C LEU A 96 2.70 -9.92 -5.94
N LEU A 97 3.60 -10.15 -6.90
CA LEU A 97 3.39 -11.08 -8.01
C LEU A 97 3.95 -12.48 -7.74
N ARG A 98 4.77 -12.66 -6.69
CA ARG A 98 5.27 -13.98 -6.31
C ARG A 98 4.18 -14.77 -5.58
N ARG A 99 3.43 -15.57 -6.34
CA ARG A 99 2.71 -16.73 -5.77
C ARG A 99 3.75 -17.69 -5.18
N ARG A 100 3.64 -17.98 -3.89
CA ARG A 100 4.23 -19.19 -3.32
C ARG A 100 3.22 -20.32 -3.42
#